data_AF-G5JR23-F1
#
_entry.id   AF-G5JR23-F1
#
_cell.length_a   1.000
_cell.length_b   1.000
_cell.length_c   1.000
_cell.angle_alpha   90.00
_cell.angle_beta   90.00
_cell.angle_gamma   90.00
#
_symmetry.space_group_name_H-M   'P 1'
#
loop_
_entity.id
_entity.type
_entity.pdbx_description
1 polymer ?
#
loop_
_entity_poly.entity_id
_entity_poly.type
_entity_poly.pdbx_seq_one_letter_code
_entity_poly.pdbx_strand_id
1 'polypeptide(L)'
;MEQILQDYQQLLHKLAVTRHYLHLFETELSMIQHEPSLLEFSVETVLIKPEIDKILEACRPLKRQEEKVQALSWYDEPSFRLMNSSLDVVGDWLSQLAFLEEVAVAQPFFYNLLDQDRAKSFGILVDLFGSLQVASAALKEEYERPYEVLTDHSKK
;
A
#
# COMPACT_ATOMS: atom_id res chain seq x y z
N MET A 1 -9.78 -20.94 -18.21
CA MET A 1 -10.83 -20.04 -17.67
C MET A 1 -10.79 -20.00 -16.15
N GLU A 2 -10.79 -21.14 -15.46
CA GLU A 2 -10.78 -21.19 -13.98
C GLU A 2 -9.52 -20.54 -13.36
N GLN A 3 -8.33 -20.80 -13.92
CA GLN A 3 -7.08 -20.16 -13.47
C GLN A 3 -7.09 -18.63 -13.62
N ILE A 4 -7.59 -18.11 -14.74
CA ILE A 4 -7.65 -16.66 -15.02
C ILE A 4 -8.57 -15.96 -14.02
N LEU A 5 -9.71 -16.59 -13.69
CA LEU A 5 -10.64 -16.07 -12.69
C LEU A 5 -10.01 -16.11 -11.28
N GLN A 6 -9.25 -17.16 -10.97
CA GLN A 6 -8.52 -17.27 -9.71
C GLN A 6 -7.43 -16.20 -9.58
N ASP A 7 -6.64 -15.95 -10.63
CA ASP A 7 -5.60 -14.91 -10.66
C ASP A 7 -6.24 -13.51 -10.50
N TYR A 8 -7.38 -13.28 -11.17
CA TYR A 8 -8.14 -12.05 -11.02
C TYR A 8 -8.65 -11.82 -9.58
N GLN A 9 -9.22 -12.86 -8.95
CA GLN A 9 -9.65 -12.79 -7.56
C GLN A 9 -8.48 -12.56 -6.60
N GLN A 10 -7.33 -13.18 -6.86
CA GLN A 10 -6.11 -12.95 -6.10
C GLN A 10 -5.62 -11.51 -6.22
N LEU A 11 -5.63 -10.95 -7.43
CA LEU A 11 -5.27 -9.55 -7.66
C LEU A 11 -6.19 -8.60 -6.88
N LEU A 12 -7.51 -8.79 -6.96
CA LEU A 12 -8.48 -7.99 -6.20
C LEU A 12 -8.28 -8.13 -4.69
N HIS A 13 -8.01 -9.34 -4.20
CA HIS A 13 -7.75 -9.58 -2.80
C HIS A 13 -6.48 -8.86 -2.33
N LYS A 14 -5.38 -8.95 -3.09
CA LYS A 14 -4.13 -8.24 -2.79
C LYS A 14 -4.31 -6.71 -2.83
N LEU A 15 -5.12 -6.18 -3.75
CA LEU A 15 -5.51 -4.77 -3.77
C LEU A 15 -6.26 -4.38 -2.48
N ALA A 16 -7.23 -5.17 -2.05
CA ALA A 16 -7.95 -4.91 -0.80
C ALA A 16 -7.05 -4.95 0.44
N VAL A 17 -6.11 -5.91 0.49
CA VAL A 17 -5.15 -6.04 1.60
C VAL A 17 -4.19 -4.86 1.66
N THR A 18 -3.65 -4.41 0.52
CA THR A 18 -2.76 -3.22 0.49
C THR A 18 -3.50 -1.96 0.96
N ARG A 19 -4.74 -1.75 0.52
CA ARG A 19 -5.59 -0.66 1.01
C ARG A 19 -5.80 -0.72 2.52
N HIS A 20 -6.08 -1.92 3.04
CA HIS A 20 -6.31 -2.12 4.46
C HIS A 20 -5.08 -1.74 5.30
N TYR A 21 -3.90 -2.23 4.93
CA TYR A 21 -2.67 -1.89 5.65
C TYR A 21 -2.30 -0.41 5.51
N LEU A 22 -2.56 0.21 4.36
CA LEU A 22 -2.37 1.65 4.20
C LEU A 22 -3.26 2.43 5.18
N HIS A 23 -4.54 2.06 5.30
CA HIS A 23 -5.47 2.72 6.21
C HIS A 23 -5.04 2.57 7.68
N LEU A 24 -4.63 1.37 8.09
CA LEU A 24 -4.12 1.13 9.44
C LEU A 24 -2.85 1.94 9.71
N PHE A 25 -1.91 1.94 8.75
CA PHE A 25 -0.66 2.68 8.83
C PHE A 25 -0.88 4.18 9.02
N GLU A 26 -1.75 4.77 8.20
CA GLU A 26 -2.10 6.19 8.30
C GLU A 26 -2.79 6.53 9.63
N THR A 27 -3.67 5.64 10.10
CA THR A 27 -4.36 5.80 11.38
C THR A 27 -3.35 5.85 12.52
N GLU A 28 -2.40 4.91 12.54
CA GLU A 28 -1.33 4.85 13.55
C GLU A 28 -0.46 6.12 13.53
N LEU A 29 -0.01 6.56 12.35
CA LEU A 29 0.72 7.82 12.18
C LEU A 29 -0.05 9.03 12.72
N SER A 30 -1.35 9.08 12.43
CA SER A 30 -2.23 10.17 12.89
C SER A 30 -2.39 10.15 14.41
N MET A 31 -2.52 8.97 15.03
CA MET A 31 -2.58 8.85 16.49
C MET A 31 -1.29 9.33 17.15
N ILE A 32 -0.13 8.90 16.63
CA ILE A 32 1.20 9.33 17.13
C ILE A 32 1.34 10.85 17.03
N GLN A 33 0.82 11.45 15.97
CA GLN A 33 0.87 12.91 15.78
C GLN A 33 0.00 13.68 16.79
N HIS A 34 -1.19 13.18 17.11
CA HIS A 34 -2.20 13.89 17.91
C HIS A 34 -2.08 13.61 19.41
N GLU A 35 -1.64 12.40 19.79
CA GLU A 35 -1.51 11.99 21.19
C GLU A 35 -0.10 11.45 21.50
N PRO A 36 0.95 12.29 21.45
CA PRO A 36 2.30 11.84 21.72
C PRO A 36 2.49 11.40 23.18
N SER A 37 1.59 11.81 24.09
CA SER A 37 1.59 11.43 25.50
C SER A 37 1.23 9.96 25.75
N LEU A 38 0.65 9.27 24.76
CA LEU A 38 0.47 7.82 24.80
C LEU A 38 1.78 7.05 24.60
N LEU A 39 2.81 7.74 24.12
CA LEU A 39 4.14 7.17 23.95
C LEU A 39 4.85 7.34 25.29
N GLU A 40 5.22 6.24 25.93
CA GLU A 40 5.87 6.19 27.26
C GLU A 40 7.24 6.90 27.32
N PHE A 41 7.64 7.62 26.26
CA PHE A 41 8.93 8.29 26.14
C PHE A 41 8.79 9.80 25.90
N SER A 42 9.68 10.54 26.56
CA SER A 42 9.97 11.94 26.27
C SER A 42 10.77 12.07 24.97
N VAL A 43 10.23 11.62 23.83
CA VAL A 43 10.76 12.12 22.56
C VAL A 43 10.34 13.57 22.48
N GLU A 44 11.23 14.48 22.09
CA GLU A 44 10.81 15.84 21.76
C GLU A 44 9.86 15.75 20.57
N THR A 45 8.56 15.68 20.87
CA THR A 45 7.43 15.54 19.95
C THR A 45 7.46 16.60 18.84
N VAL A 46 8.09 17.73 19.14
CA VAL A 46 8.39 18.83 18.24
C VAL A 46 9.29 18.42 17.07
N LEU A 47 10.20 17.46 17.25
CA LEU A 47 11.14 16.99 16.22
C LEU A 47 10.53 15.91 15.32
N ILE A 48 9.65 15.04 15.84
CA ILE A 48 9.04 13.96 15.05
C ILE A 48 7.89 14.46 14.17
N LYS A 49 7.11 15.43 14.66
CA LYS A 49 5.88 15.87 13.98
C LYS A 49 6.09 16.27 12.51
N PRO A 50 7.11 17.07 12.14
CA PRO A 50 7.37 17.42 10.73
C PRO A 50 7.73 16.22 9.85
N GLU A 51 8.29 15.16 10.43
CA GLU A 51 8.63 13.93 9.70
C GLU A 51 7.39 13.08 9.46
N ILE A 52 6.52 12.92 10.47
CA ILE A 52 5.22 12.26 10.32
C ILE A 52 4.34 13.01 9.31
N ASP A 53 4.34 14.35 9.36
CA ASP A 53 3.61 15.19 8.40
C ASP A 53 4.00 14.87 6.96
N LYS A 54 5.29 14.72 6.66
CA LYS A 54 5.74 14.36 5.31
C LYS A 54 5.24 12.99 4.86
N ILE A 55 5.17 12.01 5.77
CA ILE A 55 4.67 10.67 5.46
C ILE A 55 3.15 10.73 5.22
N LEU A 56 2.41 11.46 6.05
CA LEU A 56 0.97 11.67 5.86
C LEU A 56 0.65 12.43 4.57
N GLU A 57 1.48 13.40 4.17
CA GLU A 57 1.36 14.06 2.86
C GLU A 57 1.57 13.06 1.71
N ALA A 58 2.52 12.12 1.83
CA ALA A 58 2.73 11.06 0.84
C ALA A 58 1.55 10.05 0.78
N CYS A 59 0.78 9.90 1.85
CA CYS A 59 -0.46 9.09 1.85
C CYS A 59 -1.63 9.78 1.11
N ARG A 60 -1.63 11.11 0.93
CA ARG A 60 -2.79 11.83 0.35
C ARG A 60 -3.10 11.45 -1.11
N PRO A 61 -2.12 11.31 -2.01
CA PRO A 61 -2.36 10.81 -3.37
C PRO A 61 -3.01 9.42 -3.36
N LEU A 62 -2.56 8.54 -2.46
CA LEU A 62 -3.07 7.17 -2.34
C LEU A 62 -4.55 7.16 -1.97
N LYS A 63 -5.03 8.02 -1.07
CA LYS A 63 -6.47 8.13 -0.78
C LYS A 63 -7.32 8.45 -2.01
N ARG A 64 -6.85 9.37 -2.86
CA ARG A 64 -7.58 9.72 -4.10
C ARG A 64 -7.58 8.55 -5.07
N GLN A 65 -6.51 7.76 -5.10
CA GLN A 65 -6.41 6.59 -5.94
C GLN A 65 -7.22 5.40 -5.39
N GLU A 66 -7.42 5.35 -4.07
CA GLU A 66 -8.19 4.31 -3.38
C GLU A 66 -9.63 4.23 -3.92
N GLU A 67 -10.27 5.38 -4.15
CA GLU A 67 -11.61 5.46 -4.73
C GLU A 67 -11.65 4.83 -6.13
N LYS A 68 -10.61 5.05 -6.94
CA LYS A 68 -10.51 4.46 -8.29
C LYS A 68 -10.29 2.95 -8.22
N VAL A 69 -9.40 2.49 -7.33
CA VAL A 69 -9.14 1.06 -7.10
C VAL A 69 -10.43 0.37 -6.64
N GLN A 70 -11.16 0.98 -5.72
CA GLN A 70 -12.44 0.45 -5.25
C GLN A 70 -13.47 0.41 -6.36
N ALA A 71 -13.64 1.47 -7.14
CA ALA A 71 -14.54 1.49 -8.28
C ALA A 71 -14.19 0.39 -9.31
N LEU A 72 -12.90 0.20 -9.58
CA LEU A 72 -12.41 -0.81 -10.51
C LEU A 72 -12.70 -2.24 -10.02
N SER A 73 -12.66 -2.48 -8.71
CA SER A 73 -12.86 -3.81 -8.12
C SER A 73 -14.29 -4.38 -8.26
N TRP A 74 -15.27 -3.57 -8.69
CA TRP A 74 -16.66 -4.01 -8.92
C TRP A 74 -16.91 -4.63 -10.30
N TYR A 75 -15.98 -4.44 -11.23
CA TYR A 75 -16.14 -4.93 -12.61
C TYR A 75 -15.87 -6.43 -12.72
N ASP A 76 -16.38 -7.06 -13.77
CA ASP A 76 -15.93 -8.39 -14.18
C ASP A 76 -14.51 -8.32 -14.77
N GLU A 77 -13.83 -9.46 -14.82
CA GLU A 77 -12.41 -9.53 -15.21
C GLU A 77 -12.09 -8.84 -16.55
N PRO A 78 -12.86 -9.05 -17.65
CA PRO A 78 -12.60 -8.37 -18.92
C PRO A 78 -12.72 -6.85 -18.83
N SER A 79 -13.77 -6.37 -18.15
CA SER A 79 -14.02 -4.93 -17.95
C SER A 79 -12.95 -4.29 -17.07
N PHE A 80 -12.56 -4.98 -15.99
CA PHE A 80 -11.47 -4.57 -15.11
C PHE A 80 -10.18 -4.39 -15.91
N ARG A 81 -9.81 -5.36 -16.75
CA ARG A 81 -8.59 -5.30 -17.55
C ARG A 81 -8.58 -4.13 -18.50
N LEU A 82 -9.66 -3.98 -19.26
CA LEU A 82 -9.79 -2.90 -20.24
C LEU A 82 -9.65 -1.53 -19.56
N MET A 83 -10.31 -1.35 -18.41
CA MET A 83 -10.23 -0.10 -17.66
C MET A 83 -8.85 0.10 -17.05
N ASN A 84 -8.25 -0.93 -16.46
CA ASN A 84 -6.91 -0.83 -15.90
C ASN A 84 -5.86 -0.54 -16.97
N SER A 85 -5.91 -1.18 -18.15
CA SER A 85 -4.96 -0.89 -19.24
C SER A 85 -5.11 0.53 -19.80
N SER A 86 -6.30 1.11 -19.68
CA SER A 86 -6.58 2.46 -20.20
C SER A 86 -6.24 3.56 -19.21
N LEU A 87 -6.36 3.28 -17.91
CA LEU A 87 -6.27 4.27 -16.84
C LEU A 87 -5.08 4.03 -15.88
N ASP A 88 -4.37 2.92 -16.06
CA ASP A 88 -3.25 2.43 -15.23
C ASP A 88 -3.50 2.52 -13.72
N VAL A 89 -4.73 2.18 -13.29
CA VAL A 89 -5.17 2.39 -11.90
C VAL A 89 -4.29 1.63 -10.91
N VAL A 90 -3.99 0.35 -11.19
CA VAL A 90 -3.16 -0.52 -10.35
C VAL A 90 -1.68 -0.15 -10.45
N GLY A 91 -1.19 0.25 -11.62
CA GLY A 91 0.20 0.72 -11.79
C GLY A 91 0.46 2.02 -11.01
N ASP A 92 -0.45 2.99 -11.12
CA ASP A 92 -0.44 4.22 -10.33
C ASP A 92 -0.48 3.91 -8.82
N TRP A 93 -1.31 2.96 -8.39
CA TRP A 93 -1.39 2.55 -6.98
C TRP A 93 -0.04 2.01 -6.48
N LEU A 94 0.57 1.09 -7.24
CA LEU A 94 1.87 0.51 -6.90
C LEU A 94 3.01 1.55 -6.87
N SER A 95 3.04 2.46 -7.85
CA SER A 95 4.06 3.51 -7.89
C SER A 95 3.94 4.48 -6.72
N GLN A 96 2.72 4.83 -6.30
CA GLN A 96 2.51 5.68 -5.13
C GLN A 96 2.83 4.97 -3.80
N LEU A 97 2.59 3.66 -3.71
CA LEU A 97 3.04 2.86 -2.56
C LEU A 97 4.56 2.83 -2.46
N ALA A 98 5.27 2.66 -3.59
CA ALA A 98 6.73 2.73 -3.62
C ALA A 98 7.24 4.12 -3.21
N PHE A 99 6.60 5.19 -3.69
CA PHE A 99 6.93 6.55 -3.27
C PHE A 99 6.72 6.77 -1.76
N LEU A 100 5.62 6.26 -1.20
CA LEU A 100 5.38 6.33 0.25
C LEU A 100 6.49 5.63 1.03
N GLU A 101 6.91 4.44 0.59
CA GLU A 101 8.00 3.69 1.19
C GLU A 101 9.32 4.48 1.18
N GLU A 102 9.67 5.08 0.03
CA GLU A 102 10.85 5.93 -0.10
C GLU A 102 10.79 7.13 0.85
N VAL A 103 9.64 7.81 0.94
CA VAL A 103 9.46 8.98 1.83
C VAL A 103 9.58 8.56 3.29
N ALA A 104 8.98 7.43 3.68
CA ALA A 104 9.02 6.93 5.05
C ALA A 104 10.46 6.58 5.45
N VAL A 105 11.16 5.78 4.66
CA VAL A 105 12.56 5.37 4.95
C VAL A 105 13.52 6.56 4.95
N ALA A 106 13.26 7.60 4.16
CA ALA A 106 14.07 8.82 4.15
C ALA A 106 13.91 9.67 5.42
N GLN A 107 12.89 9.43 6.26
CA GLN A 107 12.72 10.17 7.51
C GLN A 107 13.60 9.58 8.63
N PRO A 108 14.45 10.37 9.30
CA PRO A 108 15.30 9.91 10.39
C PRO A 108 14.56 9.18 11.51
N PHE A 109 13.35 9.61 11.87
CA PHE A 109 12.48 8.95 12.85
C PHE A 109 12.19 7.52 12.43
N PHE A 110 11.74 7.31 11.19
CA PHE A 110 11.39 6.00 10.66
C PHE A 110 12.63 5.13 10.46
N TYR A 111 13.72 5.69 9.93
CA TYR A 111 15.00 4.99 9.78
C TYR A 111 15.52 4.47 11.13
N ASN A 112 15.52 5.32 12.16
CA ASN A 112 15.99 4.95 13.50
C ASN A 112 15.03 3.99 14.22
N LEU A 113 13.74 3.95 13.85
CA LEU A 113 12.79 2.97 14.36
C LEU A 113 13.03 1.56 13.82
N LEU A 114 13.45 1.46 12.55
CA LEU A 114 13.78 0.20 11.91
C LEU A 114 15.10 -0.40 12.43
N ASP A 115 16.03 0.44 12.90
CA ASP A 115 17.40 0.06 13.27
C ASP A 115 17.64 -0.14 14.79
N GLN A 116 16.69 0.24 15.67
CA GLN A 116 16.90 0.22 17.13
C GLN A 116 15.83 -0.51 17.95
N ASP A 117 16.18 -0.85 19.20
CA ASP A 117 15.31 -1.42 20.26
C ASP A 117 14.13 -0.48 20.66
N ARG A 118 13.97 0.66 19.97
CA ARG A 118 12.77 1.53 19.99
C ARG A 118 11.55 0.89 19.33
N ALA A 119 11.74 -0.21 18.60
CA ALA A 119 10.66 -1.05 18.07
C ALA A 119 9.64 -1.47 19.16
N LYS A 120 10.00 -1.47 20.44
CA LYS A 120 9.05 -1.77 21.53
C LYS A 120 7.96 -0.70 21.73
N SER A 121 8.25 0.56 21.45
CA SER A 121 7.30 1.67 21.68
C SER A 121 6.47 2.04 20.45
N PHE A 122 6.94 1.65 19.26
CA PHE A 122 6.24 1.87 17.97
C PHE A 122 6.12 0.57 17.18
N GLY A 123 6.04 -0.57 17.88
CA GLY A 123 6.04 -1.89 17.24
C GLY A 123 4.87 -2.05 16.27
N ILE A 124 3.69 -1.54 16.65
CA ILE A 124 2.51 -1.52 15.77
C ILE A 124 2.81 -0.76 14.48
N LEU A 125 3.40 0.44 14.55
CA LEU A 125 3.73 1.24 13.38
C LEU A 125 4.73 0.52 12.46
N VAL A 126 5.77 -0.09 13.04
CA VAL A 126 6.79 -0.86 12.30
C VAL A 126 6.17 -2.09 11.64
N ASP A 127 5.34 -2.83 12.37
CA ASP A 127 4.65 -4.04 11.87
C ASP A 127 3.67 -3.70 10.76
N LEU A 128 2.92 -2.59 10.88
CA LEU A 128 2.00 -2.11 9.85
C LEU A 128 2.75 -1.67 8.59
N PHE A 129 3.87 -0.95 8.75
CA PHE A 129 4.70 -0.56 7.62
C PHE A 129 5.31 -1.77 6.91
N GLY A 130 5.87 -2.72 7.68
CA GLY A 130 6.40 -3.98 7.12
C GLY A 130 5.33 -4.81 6.42
N SER A 131 4.13 -4.88 7.00
CA SER A 131 2.98 -5.57 6.38
C SER A 131 2.54 -4.88 5.09
N LEU A 132 2.57 -3.54 5.03
CA LEU A 132 2.29 -2.78 3.83
C LEU A 132 3.33 -3.04 2.73
N GLN A 133 4.62 -3.11 3.08
CA GLN A 133 5.69 -3.45 2.14
C GLN A 133 5.50 -4.85 1.56
N VAL A 134 5.25 -5.85 2.41
CA VAL A 134 5.00 -7.24 1.99
C VAL A 134 3.77 -7.33 1.09
N ALA A 135 2.67 -6.66 1.47
CA ALA A 135 1.45 -6.64 0.67
C ALA A 135 1.66 -5.96 -0.69
N SER A 136 2.41 -4.85 -0.72
CA SER A 136 2.76 -4.13 -1.95
C SER A 136 3.59 -4.98 -2.90
N ALA A 137 4.62 -5.66 -2.38
CA ALA A 137 5.45 -6.58 -3.15
C ALA A 137 4.63 -7.75 -3.71
N ALA A 138 3.76 -8.36 -2.89
CA ALA A 138 2.89 -9.45 -3.32
C ALA A 138 1.88 -9.02 -4.39
N LEU A 139 1.36 -7.79 -4.31
CA LEU A 139 0.48 -7.20 -5.32
C LEU A 139 1.23 -6.97 -6.63
N LYS A 140 2.44 -6.41 -6.55
CA LYS A 140 3.29 -6.17 -7.72
C LYS A 140 3.60 -7.47 -8.46
N GLU A 141 3.96 -8.53 -7.74
CA GLU A 141 4.20 -9.85 -8.32
C GLU A 141 2.97 -10.40 -9.07
N GLU A 142 1.77 -10.24 -8.49
CA GLU A 142 0.54 -10.67 -9.17
C GLU A 142 0.21 -9.82 -10.39
N TYR A 143 0.46 -8.52 -10.30
CA TYR A 143 0.18 -7.57 -11.38
C TYR A 143 1.09 -7.78 -12.59
N GLU A 144 2.37 -8.07 -12.35
CA GLU A 144 3.38 -8.29 -13.38
C GLU A 144 3.35 -9.70 -13.97
N ARG A 145 2.60 -10.64 -13.37
CA ARG A 145 2.49 -12.01 -13.87
C ARG A 145 1.94 -12.00 -15.31
N PRO A 146 2.65 -12.61 -16.28
CA PRO A 146 2.19 -12.63 -17.66
C PRO A 146 0.91 -13.44 -17.77
N TYR A 147 -0.11 -12.85 -18.39
CA TYR A 147 -1.34 -13.54 -18.71
C TYR A 147 -1.13 -14.51 -19.87
N GLU A 148 -1.40 -15.80 -19.65
CA GLU A 148 -1.58 -16.73 -20.76
C GLU A 148 -2.86 -16.35 -21.51
N VAL A 149 -2.69 -15.58 -22.58
CA VAL A 149 -3.73 -15.36 -23.56
C VAL A 149 -4.07 -16.73 -24.13
N LEU A 150 -5.29 -17.22 -23.87
CA LEU A 150 -5.87 -18.32 -24.63
C LEU A 150 -5.97 -17.84 -26.09
N THR A 151 -4.89 -18.04 -26.84
CA THR A 151 -4.93 -17.91 -28.29
C THR A 151 -5.88 -19.00 -28.76
N ASP A 152 -7.03 -18.54 -29.27
CA ASP A 152 -8.06 -19.37 -29.84
C ASP A 152 -7.46 -20.24 -30.96
N HIS A 153 -7.21 -21.51 -30.66
CA HIS A 153 -6.83 -22.52 -31.64
C HIS A 153 -8.05 -23.05 -32.42
N SER A 154 -9.18 -22.33 -32.47
CA SER A 154 -10.28 -22.58 -33.40
C SER A 154 -10.01 -22.03 -34.81
N LYS A 155 -8.87 -22.38 -35.43
CA LYS A 155 -8.73 -22.38 -36.89
C LYS A 155 -7.80 -23.51 -37.32
N LYS A 156 -8.37 -24.69 -37.54
CA LYS A 156 -7.99 -25.61 -38.62
C LYS A 156 -9.10 -26.60 -38.88
#